data_AF-A0A5P8MUF5-F1
#
_entry.id   AF-A0A5P8MUF5-F1
#
_cell.length_a   1.000
_cell.length_b   1.000
_cell.length_c   1.000
_cell.angle_alpha   90.00
_cell.angle_beta   90.00
_cell.angle_gamma   90.00
#
_symmetry.space_group_name_H-M   'P 1'
#
loop_
_entity.id
_entity.type
_entity.pdbx_description
1 polymer ?
#
loop_
_entity_poly.entity_id
_entity_poly.type
_entity_poly.pdbx_seq_one_letter_code
_entity_poly.pdbx_strand_id
1 'polypeptide(L)'
;MIDLFLVYGIGWRWWAGLGLVPIVVGVILLVRVVGLTRALQIGAGLLAALGAAVMLRRARQQGWQEREDKLNRDTAEAVDDYRKKRDEVADLPGTELDRRAQRWVRDDEAR
;
A
#
# COMPACT_ATOMS: atom_id res chain seq x y z
N MET A 1 -11.32 30.08 17.84
CA MET A 1 -12.59 29.61 17.21
C MET A 1 -12.82 30.20 15.81
N ILE A 2 -11.91 31.02 15.28
CA ILE A 2 -12.00 31.58 13.92
C ILE A 2 -11.23 30.70 12.92
N ASP A 3 -10.19 29.99 13.39
CA ASP A 3 -9.32 29.16 12.55
C ASP A 3 -9.98 27.92 11.96
N LEU A 4 -10.91 27.29 12.69
CA LEU A 4 -11.59 26.08 12.22
C LEU A 4 -12.56 26.38 11.06
N PHE A 5 -13.21 27.55 11.08
CA PHE A 5 -14.20 27.96 10.08
C PHE A 5 -13.56 28.39 8.75
N LEU A 6 -12.37 29.01 8.80
CA LEU A 6 -11.62 29.41 7.60
C LEU A 6 -11.09 28.20 6.82
N VAL A 7 -10.72 27.13 7.52
CA VAL A 7 -10.19 25.91 6.90
C VAL A 7 -11.31 24.99 6.38
N TYR A 8 -12.46 24.92 7.06
CA TYR A 8 -13.55 24.00 6.69
C TYR A 8 -14.75 24.63 5.96
N GLY A 9 -14.98 25.95 6.06
CA GLY A 9 -16.11 26.62 5.40
C GLY A 9 -15.82 27.02 3.95
N ILE A 10 -14.55 27.22 3.63
CA ILE A 10 -14.07 27.59 2.31
C ILE A 10 -13.81 26.29 1.54
N GLY A 11 -14.81 25.84 0.79
CA GLY A 11 -14.70 24.62 -0.01
C GLY A 11 -13.41 24.63 -0.85
N TRP A 12 -12.72 23.49 -0.92
CA TRP A 12 -11.40 23.27 -1.57
C TRP A 12 -11.15 24.07 -2.87
N ARG A 13 -12.20 24.35 -3.65
CA ARG A 13 -12.18 25.18 -4.85
C ARG A 13 -11.66 26.61 -4.61
N TRP A 14 -11.95 27.21 -3.47
CA TRP A 14 -11.47 28.54 -3.10
C TRP A 14 -10.02 28.52 -2.64
N TRP A 15 -9.58 27.47 -1.93
CA TRP A 15 -8.17 27.23 -1.65
C TRP A 15 -7.35 27.03 -2.92
N ALA A 16 -7.91 26.33 -3.91
CA ALA A 16 -7.31 26.19 -5.23
C ALA A 16 -7.21 27.54 -5.97
N GLY A 17 -8.24 28.39 -5.89
CA GLY A 17 -8.24 29.72 -6.51
C GLY A 17 -7.28 30.72 -5.85
N LEU A 18 -7.30 30.80 -4.52
CA LEU A 18 -6.41 31.67 -3.74
C LEU A 18 -4.96 31.19 -3.75
N GLY A 19 -4.71 29.88 -3.84
CA GLY A 19 -3.37 29.30 -3.98
C GLY A 19 -2.77 29.52 -5.36
N LEU A 20 -3.60 29.71 -6.40
CA LEU A 20 -3.12 29.90 -7.77
C LEU A 20 -2.45 31.26 -7.97
N VAL A 21 -2.97 32.31 -7.34
CA VAL A 21 -2.45 33.68 -7.41
C VAL A 21 -0.97 33.77 -6.98
N PRO A 22 -0.56 33.31 -5.78
CA PRO A 22 0.84 33.35 -5.37
C PRO A 22 1.73 32.44 -6.22
N ILE A 23 1.20 31.33 -6.77
CA ILE A 23 1.96 30.48 -7.71
C ILE A 23 2.27 31.24 -8.99
N VAL A 24 1.27 31.89 -9.60
CA VAL A 24 1.45 32.67 -10.84
C VAL A 24 2.40 33.84 -10.61
N VAL A 25 2.23 34.59 -9.51
CA VAL A 25 3.14 35.69 -9.15
C VAL A 25 4.57 35.17 -8.92
N GLY A 26 4.72 34.05 -8.22
CA GLY A 26 6.01 33.39 -8.01
C GLY A 26 6.68 32.99 -9.32
N VAL A 27 5.93 32.39 -10.26
CA VAL A 27 6.43 32.01 -11.59
C VAL A 27 6.84 33.25 -12.40
N ILE A 28 6.03 34.32 -12.41
CA ILE A 28 6.35 35.56 -13.12
C ILE A 28 7.63 36.20 -12.55
N LEU A 29 7.76 36.28 -11.23
CA LEU A 29 8.97 36.80 -10.58
C LEU A 29 10.19 35.93 -10.89
N LEU A 30 10.05 34.61 -10.89
CA LEU A 30 11.13 33.68 -11.21
C LEU A 30 11.58 33.80 -12.67
N VAL A 31 10.65 33.97 -13.60
CA VAL A 31 10.93 34.29 -15.01
C VAL A 31 11.63 35.64 -15.15
N ARG A 32 11.21 36.64 -14.36
CA ARG A 32 11.77 38.00 -14.43
C ARG A 32 13.19 38.11 -13.86
N VAL A 33 13.51 37.34 -12.82
CA VAL A 33 14.81 37.36 -12.11
C VAL A 33 15.84 36.43 -12.76
N VAL A 34 15.42 35.23 -13.19
CA VAL A 34 16.35 34.18 -13.65
C VAL A 34 16.38 34.07 -15.18
N GLY A 35 15.42 34.68 -15.86
CA GLY A 35 15.21 34.58 -17.30
C GLY A 35 14.38 33.36 -17.68
N LEU A 36 13.60 33.47 -18.76
CA LEU A 36 12.65 32.46 -19.22
C LEU A 36 13.29 31.07 -19.41
N THR A 37 14.52 31.04 -19.92
CA THR A 37 15.26 29.80 -20.20
C THR A 37 15.60 29.00 -18.94
N ARG A 38 16.06 29.67 -17.87
CA ARG A 38 16.37 29.01 -16.60
C ARG A 38 15.10 28.67 -15.81
N ALA A 39 14.07 29.50 -15.90
CA ALA A 39 12.77 29.20 -15.31
C ALA A 39 12.15 27.93 -15.91
N LEU A 40 12.29 27.72 -17.23
CA LEU A 40 11.88 26.49 -17.91
C LEU A 40 12.68 25.27 -17.45
N GLN A 41 14.00 25.39 -17.26
CA GLN A 41 14.83 24.29 -16.74
C GLN A 41 14.43 23.90 -15.31
N ILE A 42 14.18 24.89 -14.44
CA ILE A 42 13.74 24.65 -13.06
C ILE A 42 12.33 24.01 -13.07
N GLY A 43 11.42 24.52 -13.89
CA GLY A 43 10.07 23.96 -14.03
C GLY A 43 10.06 22.54 -14.57
N ALA A 44 10.90 22.24 -15.57
CA ALA A 44 11.07 20.90 -16.10
C ALA A 44 11.65 19.94 -15.05
N GLY A 45 12.63 20.38 -14.27
CA GLY A 45 13.19 19.60 -13.16
C GLY A 45 12.16 19.29 -12.07
N LEU A 46 11.34 20.27 -11.70
CA LEU A 46 10.25 20.11 -10.74
C LEU A 46 9.16 19.15 -11.24
N LEU A 47 8.76 19.26 -12.51
CA LEU A 47 7.80 18.35 -13.13
C LEU A 47 8.35 16.92 -13.22
N ALA A 48 9.62 16.75 -13.56
CA ALA A 48 10.28 15.45 -13.60
C ALA A 48 10.34 14.82 -12.20
N ALA A 49 10.68 15.60 -11.17
CA ALA A 49 10.71 15.12 -9.78
C ALA A 49 9.32 14.72 -9.27
N LEU A 50 8.29 15.52 -9.58
CA LEU A 50 6.89 15.18 -9.26
C LEU A 50 6.43 13.93 -10.00
N GLY A 51 6.75 13.80 -11.29
CA GLY A 51 6.46 12.61 -12.08
C GLY A 51 7.11 11.35 -11.52
N ALA A 52 8.39 11.44 -11.14
CA ALA A 52 9.13 10.35 -10.51
C ALA A 52 8.51 9.96 -9.15
N ALA A 53 8.13 10.93 -8.32
CA ALA A 53 7.48 10.67 -7.04
C ALA A 53 6.11 9.97 -7.20
N VAL A 54 5.32 10.36 -8.21
CA VAL A 54 4.05 9.70 -8.54
C VAL A 54 4.27 8.27 -9.02
N MET A 55 5.26 8.04 -9.90
CA MET A 55 5.61 6.68 -10.34
C MET A 55 6.08 5.80 -9.19
N LEU A 56 6.92 6.33 -8.29
CA LEU A 56 7.41 5.59 -7.12
C LEU A 56 6.27 5.21 -6.18
N ARG A 57 5.30 6.11 -5.99
CA ARG A 57 4.09 5.84 -5.20
C ARG A 57 3.25 4.74 -5.83
N ARG A 58 3.07 4.77 -7.16
CA ARG A 58 2.33 3.75 -7.90
C ARG A 58 3.03 2.38 -7.84
N ALA A 59 4.36 2.36 -7.96
CA ALA A 59 5.15 1.13 -7.83
C ALA A 59 5.03 0.51 -6.42
N ARG A 60 5.02 1.33 -5.37
CA ARG A 60 4.77 0.84 -4.00
C ARG A 60 3.36 0.28 -3.81
N GLN A 61 2.35 0.87 -4.45
CA GLN A 61 0.98 0.37 -4.38
C GLN A 61 0.83 -0.98 -5.10
N GLN A 62 1.48 -1.14 -6.26
CA GLN A 62 1.50 -2.41 -6.99
C GLN A 62 2.20 -3.52 -6.20
N GLY A 63 3.36 -3.23 -5.60
CA GLY A 63 4.05 -4.21 -4.76
C GLY A 63 3.29 -4.59 -3.48
N TRP A 64 2.36 -3.76 -3.02
CA TRP A 64 1.47 -4.10 -1.90
C TRP A 64 0.36 -5.07 -2.35
N GLN A 65 -0.29 -4.80 -3.49
CA GLN A 65 -1.28 -5.70 -4.07
C GLN A 65 -0.70 -7.07 -4.40
N GLU A 66 0.50 -7.13 -4.98
CA GLU A 66 1.15 -8.42 -5.27
C GLU A 66 1.46 -9.23 -4.01
N ARG A 67 1.79 -8.57 -2.89
CA ARG A 67 1.98 -9.24 -1.61
C ARG A 67 0.67 -9.75 -1.03
N GLU A 68 -0.40 -8.94 -1.10
CA GLU A 68 -1.74 -9.33 -0.66
C GLU A 68 -2.26 -10.55 -1.44
N ASP A 69 -2.10 -10.53 -2.77
CA ASP A 69 -2.53 -11.61 -3.66
C ASP A 69 -1.71 -12.89 -3.46
N LYS A 70 -0.42 -12.75 -3.11
CA LYS A 70 0.40 -13.90 -2.74
C LYS A 70 -0.04 -14.47 -1.39
N LEU A 71 -0.25 -13.62 -0.38
CA LEU A 71 -0.70 -14.05 0.94
C LEU A 71 -2.05 -14.77 0.88
N ASN A 72 -2.99 -14.25 0.07
CA ASN A 72 -4.30 -14.87 -0.12
C ASN A 72 -4.22 -16.23 -0.79
N ARG A 73 -3.33 -16.39 -1.79
CA ARG A 73 -3.09 -17.69 -2.43
C ARG A 73 -2.48 -18.69 -1.45
N ASP A 74 -1.43 -18.30 -0.74
CA ASP A 74 -0.76 -19.18 0.24
C ASP A 74 -1.72 -19.59 1.36
N THR A 75 -2.60 -18.66 1.80
CA THR A 75 -3.63 -18.95 2.80
C THR A 75 -4.71 -19.90 2.27
N ALA A 76 -5.17 -19.69 1.04
CA ALA A 76 -6.16 -20.56 0.42
C ALA A 76 -5.63 -21.99 0.24
N GLU A 77 -4.37 -22.13 -0.19
CA GLU A 77 -3.69 -23.42 -0.32
C GLU A 77 -3.54 -24.11 1.04
N ALA A 78 -3.14 -23.38 2.09
CA ALA A 78 -3.05 -23.94 3.44
C ALA A 78 -4.42 -24.39 4.01
N VAL A 79 -5.49 -23.65 3.72
CA VAL A 79 -6.85 -24.02 4.14
C VAL A 79 -7.33 -25.27 3.40
N ASP A 80 -7.03 -25.38 2.11
CA ASP A 80 -7.41 -26.55 1.30
C ASP A 80 -6.65 -27.80 1.75
N ASP A 81 -5.34 -27.67 1.99
CA ASP A 81 -4.50 -28.74 2.55
C ASP A 81 -5.00 -29.19 3.93
N TYR A 82 -5.42 -28.25 4.78
CA TYR A 82 -6.00 -28.58 6.08
C TYR A 82 -7.32 -29.33 5.94
N ARG A 83 -8.20 -28.91 5.02
CA ARG A 83 -9.47 -29.62 4.74
C ARG A 83 -9.20 -31.02 4.23
N LYS A 84 -8.31 -31.17 3.26
CA LYS A 84 -7.95 -32.48 2.70
C LYS A 84 -7.40 -33.41 3.77
N LYS A 85 -6.48 -32.93 4.62
CA LYS A 85 -5.96 -33.73 5.75
C LYS A 85 -7.05 -34.06 6.77
N ARG A 86 -7.97 -33.13 7.03
CA ARG A 86 -9.11 -33.39 7.93
C ARG A 86 -10.02 -34.47 7.37
N ASP A 87 -10.33 -34.42 6.09
CA ASP A 87 -11.19 -35.42 5.42
C ASP A 87 -10.48 -36.77 5.36
N GLU A 88 -9.18 -36.81 5.04
CA GLU A 88 -8.35 -38.01 5.14
C GLU A 88 -8.34 -38.60 6.55
N VAL A 89 -8.33 -37.76 7.59
CA VAL A 89 -8.39 -38.21 9.00
C VAL A 89 -9.79 -38.69 9.39
N ALA A 90 -10.84 -38.07 8.86
CA ALA A 90 -12.22 -38.46 9.11
C ALA A 90 -12.58 -39.82 8.48
N ASP A 91 -11.95 -40.17 7.37
CA ASP A 91 -12.12 -41.46 6.69
C ASP A 91 -11.25 -42.60 7.28
N LEU A 92 -10.40 -42.32 8.28
CA LEU A 92 -9.60 -43.37 8.92
C LEU A 92 -10.44 -44.21 9.90
N PRO A 93 -10.32 -45.54 9.86
CA PRO A 93 -10.94 -46.40 10.87
C PRO A 93 -10.36 -46.09 12.26
N GLY A 94 -11.21 -46.13 13.30
CA GLY A 94 -10.86 -45.69 14.66
C GLY A 94 -9.61 -46.35 15.27
N THR A 95 -9.27 -47.57 14.85
CA THR A 95 -8.05 -48.28 15.27
C THR A 95 -6.76 -47.64 14.75
N GLU A 96 -6.80 -47.00 13.58
CA GLU A 96 -5.63 -46.34 12.98
C GLU A 96 -5.44 -44.91 13.51
N LEU A 97 -6.54 -44.26 13.92
CA LEU A 97 -6.54 -42.99 14.66
C LEU A 97 -5.85 -43.13 16.03
N ASP A 98 -6.22 -44.15 16.81
CA ASP A 98 -5.58 -44.42 18.11
C ASP A 98 -4.08 -44.70 17.98
N ARG A 99 -3.68 -45.43 16.93
CA ARG A 99 -2.28 -45.74 16.64
C ARG A 99 -1.47 -44.49 16.26
N ARG A 100 -2.08 -43.53 15.58
CA ARG A 100 -1.46 -42.22 15.27
C ARG A 100 -1.39 -41.33 16.51
N ALA A 101 -2.46 -41.28 17.31
CA ALA A 101 -2.49 -40.49 18.55
C ALA A 101 -1.42 -40.95 19.55
N GLN A 102 -1.24 -42.27 19.74
CA GLN A 102 -0.19 -42.81 20.62
C GLN A 102 1.23 -42.46 20.15
N ARG A 103 1.45 -42.28 18.85
CA ARG A 103 2.76 -41.91 18.32
C ARG A 103 3.15 -40.48 18.70
N TRP A 104 2.17 -39.57 18.71
CA TRP A 104 2.40 -38.16 19.04
C TRP A 104 2.58 -37.96 20.54
N VAL A 105 1.85 -38.71 21.38
CA VAL A 105 2.03 -38.69 22.84
C VAL A 105 3.43 -39.19 23.26
N ARG A 106 3.98 -40.17 22.54
CA ARG A 106 5.29 -40.75 22.86
C ARG A 106 6.48 -39.87 22.47
N ASP A 107 6.30 -38.99 21.47
CA ASP A 107 7.34 -38.05 21.05
C ASP A 107 7.45 -36.82 21.98
N ASP A 108 6.37 -36.47 22.71
CA ASP A 108 6.39 -35.40 23.72
C ASP A 108 7.04 -35.84 25.05
N GLU A 109 7.04 -37.13 25.40
CA GLU A 109 7.76 -37.66 26.57
C GLU A 109 9.29 -37.78 26.35
N ALA A 110 9.75 -37.67 25.10
CA ALA A 110 11.17 -37.79 24.75
C ALA A 110 11.91 -36.43 24.67
N ARG A 111 11.26 -35.32 25.07
CA ARG A 111 11.85 -33.98 25.24
C ARG A 111 11.96 -33.59 26.70
#